data_AF-A0A0P7HV56-F1
#
_entry.id   AF-A0A0P7HV56-F1
#
_cell.length_a   1.000
_cell.length_b   1.000
_cell.length_c   1.000
_cell.angle_alpha   90.00
_cell.angle_beta   90.00
_cell.angle_gamma   90.00
#
_symmetry.space_group_name_H-M   'P 1'
#
loop_
_entity.id
_entity.type
_entity.pdbx_description
1 polymer ?
#
loop_
_entity_poly.entity_id
_entity_poly.type
_entity_poly.pdbx_seq_one_letter_code
_entity_poly.pdbx_strand_id
1 'polypeptide(L)'
;MSWWDYGHWITTQSQRIPNANPFQQGATNAANYLLAPNESQAQDVLDRRADAGEETRYVMVDYQMASVTSKFSAPVTFYDDENVSYNDFAETVYSLQETEQGTFVDRSSQVYDQRYYDSLMVRLYRYHGSAQQAQPIVVDWETRELTAGDGSTVDVRTVGDNESMVKRFPNMSAARAYVEEDGSAQIGGVGPFPSEDVPALKHYRLVKASEAQNPNFQLNDRRQAAMAGDQLYGLIYQTSATSPNWVKTFEKVPGATVEGSGAPANTEVTASVEMRMPNSNSTFVYTQHAQTNDDGEFTLTLPYSTTGYDEFGPENGYTNVSVRANTSYTVTTPSTTNASGYTVQYGQEFNVSEGAVLGVDEEPVQITLEKRTQAPEGAQNDSDTNSTDTNSSSLTAPDSLSVDSSTVDSTDAGSVDGPSSSVLTTDAFGPAARVTN
;
A
#
# COMPACT_ATOMS: atom_id res chain seq x y z
N MET A 1 11.50 4.40 -15.16
CA MET A 1 12.04 3.64 -14.01
C MET A 1 11.34 2.30 -13.84
N SER A 2 12.11 1.23 -13.63
CA SER A 2 11.65 -0.11 -13.24
C SER A 2 12.87 -0.92 -12.76
N TRP A 3 12.68 -2.16 -12.34
CA TRP A 3 13.80 -3.05 -12.05
C TRP A 3 14.59 -3.40 -13.31
N TRP A 4 15.89 -3.66 -13.17
CA TRP A 4 16.83 -3.76 -14.28
C TRP A 4 16.52 -4.90 -15.25
N ASP A 5 15.92 -6.00 -14.78
CA ASP A 5 15.44 -7.14 -15.59
C ASP A 5 14.59 -6.69 -16.80
N TYR A 6 13.81 -5.62 -16.63
CA TYR A 6 12.80 -5.19 -17.60
C TYR A 6 13.31 -4.19 -18.63
N GLY A 7 14.55 -3.70 -18.52
CA GLY A 7 15.06 -2.61 -19.37
C GLY A 7 15.02 -2.91 -20.88
N HIS A 8 15.30 -4.15 -21.30
CA HIS A 8 15.21 -4.52 -22.72
C HIS A 8 13.77 -4.53 -23.23
N TRP A 9 12.79 -4.95 -22.41
CA TRP A 9 11.38 -4.88 -22.78
C TRP A 9 10.91 -3.43 -22.89
N ILE A 10 11.29 -2.57 -21.95
CA ILE A 10 10.98 -1.13 -22.00
C ILE A 10 11.56 -0.49 -23.27
N THR A 11 12.80 -0.84 -23.62
CA THR A 11 13.45 -0.32 -24.83
C THR A 11 12.77 -0.80 -26.11
N THR A 12 12.53 -2.11 -26.23
CA THR A 12 12.09 -2.74 -27.48
C THR A 12 10.58 -2.69 -27.70
N GLN A 13 9.78 -2.84 -26.65
CA GLN A 13 8.33 -2.89 -26.72
C GLN A 13 7.70 -1.52 -26.49
N SER A 14 8.22 -0.74 -25.55
CA SER A 14 7.68 0.60 -25.25
C SER A 14 8.36 1.72 -26.03
N GLN A 15 9.50 1.44 -26.70
CA GLN A 15 10.30 2.45 -27.39
C GLN A 15 10.63 3.64 -26.47
N ARG A 16 11.02 3.33 -25.23
CA ARG A 16 11.42 4.31 -24.22
C ARG A 16 12.77 3.94 -23.62
N ILE A 17 13.49 4.93 -23.12
CA ILE A 17 14.79 4.74 -22.50
C ILE A 17 14.57 4.31 -21.04
N PRO A 18 15.04 3.11 -20.62
CA PRO A 18 14.92 2.70 -19.22
C PRO A 18 16.06 3.28 -18.38
N ASN A 19 15.79 3.57 -17.10
CA ASN A 19 16.82 4.00 -16.15
C ASN A 19 17.82 2.89 -15.77
N ALA A 20 17.42 1.63 -15.93
CA ALA A 20 18.26 0.46 -15.64
C ALA A 20 18.00 -0.66 -16.65
N ASN A 21 19.00 -1.52 -16.89
CA ASN A 21 18.91 -2.53 -17.94
C ASN A 21 19.57 -3.89 -17.59
N PRO A 22 19.31 -4.95 -18.38
CA PRO A 22 19.86 -6.30 -18.18
C PRO A 22 21.39 -6.45 -18.14
N PHE A 23 22.16 -5.44 -18.54
CA PHE A 23 23.60 -5.40 -18.28
C PHE A 23 23.94 -4.96 -16.86
N GLN A 24 22.94 -4.89 -15.96
CA GLN A 24 23.00 -4.38 -14.59
C GLN A 24 23.42 -2.90 -14.48
N GLN A 25 23.46 -2.19 -15.60
CA GLN A 25 23.65 -0.74 -15.60
C GLN A 25 22.44 -0.10 -14.95
N GLY A 26 22.67 0.78 -13.97
CA GLY A 26 21.62 1.45 -13.21
C GLY A 26 20.91 0.57 -12.17
N ALA A 27 21.35 -0.68 -11.92
CA ALA A 27 20.69 -1.58 -10.96
C ALA A 27 20.66 -1.00 -9.54
N THR A 28 21.80 -0.50 -9.04
CA THR A 28 21.89 0.21 -7.74
C THR A 28 20.99 1.44 -7.69
N ASN A 29 20.97 2.25 -8.76
CA ASN A 29 20.09 3.42 -8.80
C ASN A 29 18.60 3.05 -8.79
N ALA A 30 18.23 1.99 -9.52
CA ALA A 30 16.89 1.45 -9.48
C ALA A 30 16.54 0.91 -8.09
N ALA A 31 17.46 0.20 -7.43
CA ALA A 31 17.28 -0.27 -6.05
C ALA A 31 17.05 0.91 -5.09
N ASN A 32 17.92 1.92 -5.12
CA ASN A 32 17.81 3.10 -4.26
C ASN A 32 16.49 3.85 -4.47
N TYR A 33 16.04 3.95 -5.72
CA TYR A 33 14.76 4.59 -6.04
C TYR A 33 13.56 3.77 -5.56
N LEU A 34 13.55 2.46 -5.88
CA LEU A 34 12.42 1.58 -5.58
C LEU A 34 12.23 1.32 -4.08
N LEU A 35 13.33 1.35 -3.33
CA LEU A 35 13.35 1.18 -1.87
C LEU A 35 13.41 2.50 -1.11
N ALA A 36 13.36 3.65 -1.79
CA ALA A 36 13.36 4.95 -1.13
C ALA A 36 12.19 5.05 -0.13
N PRO A 37 12.43 5.43 1.14
CA PRO A 37 11.40 5.53 2.17
C PRO A 37 10.44 6.72 1.94
N ASN A 38 10.84 7.72 1.16
CA ASN A 38 10.03 8.91 0.89
C ASN A 38 10.31 9.51 -0.51
N GLU A 39 9.41 10.40 -0.96
CA GLU A 39 9.48 11.02 -2.29
C GLU A 39 10.71 11.92 -2.48
N SER A 40 11.18 12.58 -1.42
CA SER A 40 12.38 13.44 -1.49
C SER A 40 13.61 12.60 -1.80
N GLN A 41 13.83 11.49 -1.07
CA GLN A 41 14.94 10.60 -1.35
C GLN A 41 14.82 9.92 -2.71
N ALA A 42 13.60 9.55 -3.12
CA ALA A 42 13.36 9.04 -4.47
C ALA A 42 13.75 10.06 -5.56
N GLN A 43 13.40 11.34 -5.35
CA GLN A 43 13.78 12.43 -6.24
C GLN A 43 15.31 12.62 -6.27
N ASP A 44 15.96 12.63 -5.11
CA ASP A 44 17.42 12.74 -5.02
C ASP A 44 18.13 11.63 -5.80
N VAL A 45 17.61 10.40 -5.77
CA VAL A 45 18.16 9.27 -6.55
C VAL A 45 18.02 9.49 -8.06
N LEU A 46 16.91 10.07 -8.51
CA LEU A 46 16.76 10.42 -9.92
C LEU A 46 17.75 11.52 -10.33
N ASP A 47 17.89 12.55 -9.50
CA ASP A 47 18.73 13.72 -9.78
C ASP A 47 20.23 13.37 -9.81
N ARG A 48 20.68 12.40 -8.98
CA ARG A 48 22.07 11.93 -8.96
C ARG A 48 22.56 11.36 -10.29
N ARG A 49 21.66 10.86 -11.14
CA ARG A 49 22.00 10.19 -12.40
C ARG A 49 21.42 10.88 -13.63
N ALA A 50 20.57 11.88 -13.45
CA ALA A 50 19.98 12.61 -14.56
C ALA A 50 21.05 13.46 -15.27
N ASP A 51 21.25 13.19 -16.56
CA ASP A 51 21.93 14.16 -17.43
C ASP A 51 21.04 15.39 -17.67
N ALA A 52 21.62 16.49 -18.15
CA ALA A 52 20.87 17.71 -18.43
C ALA A 52 19.72 17.45 -19.43
N GLY A 53 18.48 17.61 -18.95
CA GLY A 53 17.26 17.37 -19.74
C GLY A 53 16.72 15.93 -19.66
N GLU A 54 17.30 15.06 -18.84
CA GLU A 54 16.74 13.74 -18.55
C GLU A 54 15.70 13.82 -17.42
N GLU A 55 14.48 13.38 -17.70
CA GLU A 55 13.40 13.34 -16.71
C GLU A 55 12.77 11.95 -16.66
N THR A 56 12.71 11.39 -15.46
CA THR A 56 12.00 10.13 -15.23
C THR A 56 10.52 10.42 -15.01
N ARG A 57 9.72 10.19 -16.06
CA ARG A 57 8.27 10.43 -16.02
C ARG A 57 7.44 9.21 -15.60
N TYR A 58 7.90 7.99 -15.86
CA TYR A 58 7.11 6.78 -15.60
C TYR A 58 7.83 5.80 -14.69
N VAL A 59 7.08 5.16 -13.80
CA VAL A 59 7.54 4.06 -12.95
C VAL A 59 6.69 2.83 -13.25
N MET A 60 7.32 1.70 -13.54
CA MET A 60 6.63 0.42 -13.75
C MET A 60 7.04 -0.54 -12.64
N VAL A 61 6.06 -1.01 -11.88
CA VAL A 61 6.26 -1.96 -10.78
C VAL A 61 5.43 -3.21 -11.08
N ASP A 62 6.08 -4.37 -11.05
CA ASP A 62 5.39 -5.65 -11.15
C ASP A 62 5.18 -6.29 -9.77
N TYR A 63 4.35 -7.33 -9.75
CA TYR A 63 4.01 -8.02 -8.52
C TYR A 63 5.22 -8.73 -7.87
N GLN A 64 6.21 -9.15 -8.67
CA GLN A 64 7.38 -9.88 -8.18
C GLN A 64 8.31 -8.96 -7.39
N MET A 65 8.49 -7.73 -7.86
CA MET A 65 9.28 -6.69 -7.20
C MET A 65 8.72 -6.37 -5.82
N ALA A 66 7.40 -6.23 -5.69
CA ALA A 66 6.73 -5.84 -4.44
C ALA A 66 6.45 -7.02 -3.49
N SER A 67 6.74 -8.27 -3.88
CA SER A 67 6.45 -9.48 -3.12
C SER A 67 7.69 -10.04 -2.42
N VAL A 68 7.65 -10.10 -1.09
CA VAL A 68 8.69 -10.70 -0.24
C VAL A 68 8.92 -12.19 -0.50
N THR A 69 7.94 -12.87 -1.10
CA THR A 69 8.06 -14.27 -1.53
C THR A 69 8.54 -14.42 -2.98
N SER A 70 9.05 -13.34 -3.60
CA SER A 70 9.51 -13.34 -4.99
C SER A 70 10.82 -12.55 -5.15
N LYS A 71 10.84 -11.45 -5.92
CA LYS A 71 12.08 -10.72 -6.28
C LYS A 71 12.44 -9.60 -5.32
N PHE A 72 11.68 -9.36 -4.25
CA PHE A 72 11.90 -8.23 -3.33
C PHE A 72 13.33 -8.18 -2.74
N SER A 73 13.95 -9.33 -2.46
CA SER A 73 15.31 -9.39 -1.91
C SER A 73 16.40 -8.90 -2.87
N ALA A 74 16.13 -8.90 -4.18
CA ALA A 74 17.12 -8.48 -5.17
C ALA A 74 17.40 -6.97 -5.09
N PRO A 75 16.40 -6.06 -5.14
CA PRO A 75 16.64 -4.64 -4.85
C PRO A 75 17.39 -4.40 -3.53
N VAL A 76 17.06 -5.11 -2.46
CA VAL A 76 17.73 -4.95 -1.15
C VAL A 76 19.23 -5.24 -1.25
N THR A 77 19.63 -6.24 -2.02
CA THR A 77 21.05 -6.61 -2.23
C THR A 77 21.84 -5.53 -2.99
N PHE A 78 21.18 -4.77 -3.87
CA PHE A 78 21.81 -3.72 -4.68
C PHE A 78 21.68 -2.32 -4.05
N TYR A 79 20.94 -2.19 -2.95
CA TYR A 79 20.69 -0.93 -2.27
C TYR A 79 21.95 -0.48 -1.51
N ASP A 80 22.38 0.77 -1.72
CA ASP A 80 23.60 1.32 -1.10
C ASP A 80 23.41 2.72 -0.48
N ASP A 81 22.19 3.25 -0.47
CA ASP A 81 21.88 4.51 0.22
C ASP A 81 21.92 4.35 1.75
N GLU A 82 21.63 3.16 2.28
CA GLU A 82 21.72 2.82 3.71
C GLU A 82 22.16 1.37 3.90
N ASN A 83 22.69 1.04 5.08
CA ASN A 83 23.11 -0.32 5.42
C ASN A 83 21.93 -1.14 5.95
N VAL A 84 21.12 -1.67 5.05
CA VAL A 84 19.98 -2.54 5.34
C VAL A 84 20.17 -3.93 4.73
N SER A 85 19.51 -4.91 5.32
CA SER A 85 19.42 -6.30 4.90
C SER A 85 17.96 -6.65 4.65
N TYR A 86 17.69 -7.84 4.09
CA TYR A 86 16.32 -8.29 3.87
C TYR A 86 15.50 -8.35 5.18
N ASN A 87 16.15 -8.70 6.30
CA ASN A 87 15.49 -8.82 7.60
C ASN A 87 15.02 -7.47 8.15
N ASP A 88 15.51 -6.34 7.63
CA ASP A 88 14.99 -5.02 8.01
C ASP A 88 13.63 -4.72 7.37
N PHE A 89 13.18 -5.55 6.41
CA PHE A 89 11.90 -5.39 5.70
C PHE A 89 10.91 -6.49 6.04
N ALA A 90 11.39 -7.71 6.23
CA ALA A 90 10.54 -8.85 6.50
C ALA A 90 11.30 -9.97 7.21
N GLU A 91 10.65 -10.58 8.19
CA GLU A 91 11.21 -11.67 8.97
C GLU A 91 10.27 -12.88 9.02
N THR A 92 10.84 -14.08 9.09
CA THR A 92 10.04 -15.31 9.05
C THR A 92 9.51 -15.65 10.44
N VAL A 93 8.22 -15.94 10.51
CA VAL A 93 7.55 -16.54 11.67
C VAL A 93 7.06 -17.93 11.30
N TYR A 94 7.36 -18.91 12.16
CA TYR A 94 6.99 -20.31 11.99
C TYR A 94 5.85 -20.70 12.92
N SER A 95 4.83 -21.39 12.42
CA SER A 95 3.92 -22.16 13.28
C SER A 95 4.51 -23.54 13.49
N LEU A 96 4.63 -23.92 14.76
CA LEU A 96 5.17 -25.21 15.16
C LEU A 96 4.05 -26.16 15.56
N GLN A 97 4.12 -27.39 15.05
CA GLN A 97 3.28 -28.50 15.45
C GLN A 97 4.03 -29.49 16.34
N GLU A 98 3.51 -29.72 17.53
CA GLU A 98 4.03 -30.71 18.46
C GLU A 98 3.35 -32.07 18.27
N THR A 99 4.15 -33.10 18.00
CA THR A 99 3.68 -34.48 17.85
C THR A 99 4.44 -35.42 18.77
N GLU A 100 3.95 -36.65 18.96
CA GLU A 100 4.66 -37.70 19.72
C GLU A 100 6.06 -38.03 19.14
N GLN A 101 6.32 -37.66 17.88
CA GLN A 101 7.60 -37.88 17.19
C GLN A 101 8.54 -36.66 17.25
N GLY A 102 8.09 -35.53 17.82
CA GLY A 102 8.86 -34.29 17.94
C GLY A 102 8.10 -33.05 17.44
N THR A 103 8.78 -31.91 17.48
CA THR A 103 8.29 -30.61 16.98
C THR A 103 8.63 -30.46 15.49
N PHE A 104 7.63 -30.12 14.68
CA PHE A 104 7.77 -29.90 13.25
C PHE A 104 7.22 -28.52 12.87
N VAL A 105 7.69 -27.96 11.76
CA VAL A 105 7.11 -26.73 11.20
C VAL A 105 5.85 -27.08 10.43
N ASP A 106 4.68 -26.56 10.85
CA ASP A 106 3.43 -26.70 10.09
C ASP A 106 3.36 -25.66 8.97
N ARG A 107 3.57 -24.39 9.34
CA ARG A 107 3.44 -23.24 8.43
C ARG A 107 4.53 -22.21 8.69
N SER A 108 4.72 -21.33 7.71
CA SER A 108 5.56 -20.14 7.87
C SER A 108 4.97 -18.98 7.10
N SER A 109 5.11 -17.77 7.63
CA SER A 109 4.85 -16.52 6.91
C SER A 109 5.97 -15.53 7.16
N GLN A 110 6.04 -14.49 6.33
CA GLN A 110 6.88 -13.33 6.59
C GLN A 110 6.04 -12.29 7.32
N VAL A 111 6.52 -11.74 8.43
CA VAL A 111 5.97 -10.52 9.04
C VAL A 111 6.73 -9.35 8.43
N TYR A 112 6.00 -8.35 7.96
CA TYR A 112 6.60 -7.15 7.37
C TYR A 112 7.00 -6.17 8.48
N ASP A 113 8.13 -5.49 8.32
CA ASP A 113 8.47 -4.34 9.15
C ASP A 113 8.11 -3.04 8.44
N GLN A 114 8.09 -1.92 9.17
CA GLN A 114 7.71 -0.61 8.63
C GLN A 114 8.51 -0.24 7.36
N ARG A 115 9.79 -0.63 7.30
CA ARG A 115 10.67 -0.38 6.15
C ARG A 115 10.16 -1.00 4.83
N TYR A 116 9.43 -2.12 4.89
CA TYR A 116 8.71 -2.68 3.74
C TYR A 116 7.63 -1.73 3.26
N TYR A 117 6.77 -1.26 4.18
CA TYR A 117 5.67 -0.36 3.84
C TYR A 117 6.14 1.01 3.35
N ASP A 118 7.28 1.50 3.84
CA ASP A 118 7.86 2.77 3.42
C ASP A 118 8.50 2.73 2.03
N SER A 119 8.86 1.53 1.54
CA SER A 119 9.50 1.37 0.23
C SER A 119 8.61 1.92 -0.89
N LEU A 120 9.13 2.85 -1.69
CA LEU A 120 8.36 3.51 -2.76
C LEU A 120 7.63 2.51 -3.66
N MET A 121 8.26 1.41 -4.06
CA MET A 121 7.63 0.39 -4.91
C MET A 121 6.44 -0.30 -4.22
N VAL A 122 6.47 -0.46 -2.90
CA VAL A 122 5.35 -1.01 -2.11
C VAL A 122 4.23 0.02 -2.01
N ARG A 123 4.56 1.28 -1.71
CA ARG A 123 3.58 2.40 -1.67
C ARG A 123 2.85 2.56 -3.00
N LEU A 124 3.58 2.48 -4.11
CA LEU A 124 3.02 2.48 -5.45
C LEU A 124 2.18 1.22 -5.70
N TYR A 125 2.75 0.02 -5.54
CA TYR A 125 2.09 -1.20 -6.00
C TYR A 125 0.93 -1.63 -5.10
N ARG A 126 1.08 -1.57 -3.77
CA ARG A 126 0.07 -2.02 -2.79
C ARG A 126 -1.03 -0.98 -2.60
N TYR A 127 -0.65 0.30 -2.42
CA TYR A 127 -1.58 1.38 -2.05
C TYR A 127 -1.92 2.34 -3.18
N HIS A 128 -1.35 2.15 -4.37
CA HIS A 128 -1.54 3.07 -5.51
C HIS A 128 -1.18 4.53 -5.19
N GLY A 129 -0.26 4.72 -4.24
CA GLY A 129 0.13 6.02 -3.71
C GLY A 129 -0.81 6.62 -2.65
N SER A 130 -1.90 5.95 -2.29
CA SER A 130 -2.79 6.36 -1.20
C SER A 130 -2.09 6.30 0.17
N ALA A 131 -2.51 7.14 1.11
CA ALA A 131 -2.13 7.00 2.51
C ALA A 131 -2.67 5.68 3.09
N GLN A 132 -1.92 5.10 4.02
CA GLN A 132 -2.33 3.90 4.75
C GLN A 132 -2.10 4.11 6.23
N GLN A 133 -3.17 4.07 7.02
CA GLN A 133 -3.09 4.21 8.48
C GLN A 133 -2.73 2.88 9.14
N ALA A 134 -1.96 2.97 10.22
CA ALA A 134 -1.78 1.89 11.16
C ALA A 134 -3.12 1.56 11.83
N GLN A 135 -3.31 0.29 12.16
CA GLN A 135 -4.52 -0.21 12.82
C GLN A 135 -4.14 -0.86 14.15
N PRO A 136 -5.06 -0.95 15.12
CA PRO A 136 -4.81 -1.60 16.40
C PRO A 136 -4.81 -3.13 16.25
N ILE A 137 -3.92 -3.61 15.39
CA ILE A 137 -3.67 -5.01 15.05
C ILE A 137 -2.22 -5.26 15.42
N VAL A 138 -1.99 -6.32 16.20
CA VAL A 138 -0.66 -6.72 16.66
C VAL A 138 -0.35 -8.09 16.08
N VAL A 139 0.86 -8.25 15.59
CA VAL A 139 1.47 -9.54 15.31
C VAL A 139 2.33 -9.93 16.50
N ASP A 140 2.15 -11.15 16.98
CA ASP A 140 2.73 -11.66 18.22
C ASP A 140 3.39 -13.03 17.98
N TRP A 141 4.56 -13.24 18.59
CA TRP A 141 5.34 -14.46 18.46
C TRP A 141 6.21 -14.68 19.69
N GLU A 142 6.69 -15.91 19.88
CA GLU A 142 7.76 -16.22 20.82
C GLU A 142 9.09 -16.40 20.07
N THR A 143 10.21 -16.09 20.71
CA THR A 143 11.53 -16.45 20.19
C THR A 143 11.98 -17.78 20.79
N ARG A 144 12.26 -18.78 19.95
CA ARG A 144 12.74 -20.10 20.35
C ARG A 144 14.07 -20.42 19.69
N GLU A 145 15.00 -20.96 20.46
CA GLU A 145 16.24 -21.53 19.93
C GLU A 145 15.94 -22.90 19.31
N LEU A 146 16.17 -23.06 18.01
CA LEU A 146 16.09 -24.33 17.31
C LEU A 146 17.47 -24.83 16.93
N THR A 147 17.70 -26.14 17.03
CA THR A 147 18.93 -26.78 16.56
C THR A 147 18.74 -27.31 15.14
N ALA A 148 19.57 -26.84 14.22
CA ALA A 148 19.60 -27.32 12.85
C ALA A 148 20.23 -28.72 12.76
N GLY A 149 20.03 -29.41 11.62
CA GLY A 149 20.54 -30.76 11.41
C GLY A 149 22.07 -30.89 11.42
N ASP A 150 22.80 -29.78 11.28
CA ASP A 150 24.25 -29.69 11.39
C ASP A 150 24.77 -29.42 12.82
N GLY A 151 23.87 -29.31 13.80
CA GLY A 151 24.17 -29.05 15.20
C GLY A 151 24.35 -27.58 15.57
N SER A 152 24.17 -26.65 14.63
CA SER A 152 24.11 -25.21 14.93
C SER A 152 22.77 -24.84 15.58
N THR A 153 22.75 -23.80 16.42
CA THR A 153 21.52 -23.24 16.98
C THR A 153 21.16 -21.91 16.32
N VAL A 154 19.87 -21.66 16.14
CA VAL A 154 19.32 -20.43 15.59
C VAL A 154 18.07 -20.03 16.35
N ASP A 155 17.99 -18.76 16.75
CA ASP A 155 16.78 -18.17 17.31
C ASP A 155 15.78 -17.89 16.18
N VAL A 156 14.57 -18.41 16.32
CA VAL A 156 13.49 -18.22 15.36
C VAL A 156 12.24 -17.70 16.03
N ARG A 157 11.47 -16.90 15.28
CA ARG A 157 10.15 -16.45 15.70
C ARG A 157 9.14 -17.55 15.46
N THR A 158 8.36 -17.87 16.47
CA THR A 158 7.44 -19.01 16.46
C THR A 158 6.10 -18.66 17.07
N VAL A 159 5.06 -19.33 16.61
CA VAL A 159 3.71 -19.27 17.19
C VAL A 159 3.29 -20.69 17.56
N GLY A 160 2.76 -20.86 18.77
CA GLY A 160 2.31 -22.17 19.26
C GLY A 160 1.08 -22.70 18.51
N ASP A 161 0.87 -24.01 18.57
CA ASP A 161 -0.21 -24.73 17.87
C ASP A 161 -1.64 -24.17 18.09
N ASN A 162 -1.89 -23.52 19.24
CA ASN A 162 -3.20 -22.99 19.62
C ASN A 162 -3.21 -21.47 19.80
N GLU A 163 -2.17 -20.79 19.32
CA GLU A 163 -2.03 -19.35 19.44
C GLU A 163 -2.26 -18.68 18.09
N SER A 164 -2.97 -17.55 18.12
CA SER A 164 -3.09 -16.72 16.93
C SER A 164 -1.89 -15.80 16.85
N MET A 165 -1.22 -15.82 15.69
CA MET A 165 -0.15 -14.87 15.37
C MET A 165 -0.65 -13.42 15.39
N VAL A 166 -1.95 -13.19 15.17
CA VAL A 166 -2.51 -11.85 15.04
C VAL A 166 -3.56 -11.59 16.12
N LYS A 167 -3.53 -10.41 16.73
CA LYS A 167 -4.43 -9.96 17.79
C LYS A 167 -5.01 -8.60 17.44
N ARG A 168 -6.31 -8.37 17.70
CA ARG A 168 -6.96 -7.07 17.49
C ARG A 168 -7.27 -6.41 18.83
N PHE A 169 -7.02 -5.12 18.91
CA PHE A 169 -7.21 -4.29 20.08
C PHE A 169 -8.29 -3.23 19.83
N PRO A 170 -8.94 -2.71 20.90
CA PRO A 170 -9.98 -1.70 20.76
C PRO A 170 -9.48 -0.35 20.23
N ASN A 171 -8.19 -0.03 20.42
CA ASN A 171 -7.57 1.20 19.97
C ASN A 171 -6.04 1.08 19.98
N MET A 172 -5.37 2.07 19.36
CA MET A 172 -3.91 2.10 19.26
C MET A 172 -3.20 2.17 20.62
N SER A 173 -3.80 2.81 21.63
CA SER A 173 -3.20 2.88 22.96
C SER A 173 -3.12 1.50 23.63
N ALA A 174 -4.17 0.69 23.48
CA ALA A 174 -4.19 -0.67 24.01
C ALA A 174 -3.22 -1.60 23.25
N ALA A 175 -3.13 -1.46 21.93
CA ALA A 175 -2.17 -2.20 21.12
C ALA A 175 -0.72 -1.89 21.51
N ARG A 176 -0.39 -0.60 21.72
CA ARG A 176 0.95 -0.16 22.15
C ARG A 176 1.31 -0.69 23.54
N ALA A 177 0.37 -0.62 24.49
CA ALA A 177 0.57 -1.14 25.83
C ALA A 177 0.86 -2.66 25.81
N TYR A 178 0.15 -3.41 24.96
CA TYR A 178 0.40 -4.84 24.80
C TYR A 178 1.80 -5.13 24.25
N VAL A 179 2.19 -4.45 23.16
CA VAL A 179 3.51 -4.64 22.55
C VAL A 179 4.65 -4.30 23.53
N GLU A 180 4.48 -3.25 24.32
CA GLU A 180 5.45 -2.85 25.35
C GLU A 180 5.55 -3.89 26.48
N GLU A 181 4.44 -4.52 26.86
CA GLU A 181 4.41 -5.55 27.91
C GLU A 181 4.95 -6.91 27.46
N ASP A 182 4.60 -7.33 26.23
CA ASP A 182 4.95 -8.64 25.69
C ASP A 182 6.44 -8.77 25.35
N GLY A 183 7.00 -7.75 24.70
CA GLY A 183 8.42 -7.70 24.32
C GLY A 183 8.80 -8.54 23.08
N SER A 184 7.88 -9.31 22.52
CA SER A 184 8.06 -10.11 21.29
C SER A 184 6.90 -9.96 20.29
N ALA A 185 6.27 -8.80 20.30
CA ALA A 185 5.18 -8.44 19.41
C ALA A 185 5.45 -7.12 18.67
N GLN A 186 4.73 -6.87 17.58
CA GLN A 186 4.72 -5.57 16.89
C GLN A 186 3.32 -5.16 16.44
N ILE A 187 3.08 -3.86 16.34
CA ILE A 187 1.86 -3.34 15.68
C ILE A 187 2.02 -3.52 14.17
N GLY A 188 0.94 -3.87 13.49
CA GLY A 188 0.94 -4.03 12.02
C GLY A 188 1.79 -5.21 11.58
N GLY A 189 2.47 -5.06 10.44
CA GLY A 189 3.33 -6.10 9.86
C GLY A 189 2.58 -7.24 9.18
N VAL A 190 1.27 -7.08 8.98
CA VAL A 190 0.37 -8.09 8.42
C VAL A 190 -0.48 -7.51 7.29
N GLY A 191 -0.42 -8.17 6.13
CA GLY A 191 -1.16 -7.77 4.93
C GLY A 191 -0.97 -6.29 4.61
N PRO A 192 -2.05 -5.50 4.45
CA PRO A 192 -1.97 -4.09 4.14
C PRO A 192 -1.73 -3.19 5.36
N PHE A 193 -1.60 -3.73 6.57
CA PHE A 193 -1.58 -2.96 7.81
C PHE A 193 -0.15 -2.66 8.27
N PRO A 194 0.33 -1.41 8.11
CA PRO A 194 1.66 -1.01 8.56
C PRO A 194 1.72 -0.83 10.09
N SER A 195 2.93 -0.77 10.63
CA SER A 195 3.19 -0.51 12.05
C SER A 195 2.95 0.97 12.41
N GLU A 196 3.22 1.85 11.46
CA GLU A 196 3.04 3.30 11.55
C GLU A 196 2.27 3.83 10.32
N ASP A 197 1.74 5.05 10.42
CA ASP A 197 1.01 5.67 9.31
C ASP A 197 1.95 5.92 8.12
N VAL A 198 1.57 5.42 6.95
CA VAL A 198 2.26 5.66 5.69
C VAL A 198 1.59 6.83 4.97
N PRO A 199 2.29 7.94 4.73
CA PRO A 199 1.69 9.09 4.05
C PRO A 199 1.42 8.79 2.58
N ALA A 200 0.44 9.51 2.01
CA ALA A 200 0.18 9.45 0.57
C ALA A 200 1.37 9.99 -0.24
N LEU A 201 1.55 9.47 -1.46
CA LEU A 201 2.44 10.03 -2.46
C LEU A 201 1.78 11.24 -3.12
N LYS A 202 2.49 12.36 -3.19
CA LYS A 202 2.00 13.64 -3.74
C LYS A 202 2.28 13.78 -5.22
N HIS A 203 3.27 13.05 -5.72
CA HIS A 203 3.83 13.25 -7.06
C HIS A 203 3.74 12.00 -7.93
N TYR A 204 2.98 10.97 -7.52
CA TYR A 204 2.79 9.75 -8.30
C TYR A 204 1.32 9.38 -8.42
N ARG A 205 0.88 9.08 -9.64
CA ARG A 205 -0.47 8.58 -9.93
C ARG A 205 -0.42 7.29 -10.72
N LEU A 206 -1.29 6.35 -10.42
CA LEU A 206 -1.51 5.17 -11.24
C LEU A 206 -2.19 5.60 -12.54
N VAL A 207 -1.59 5.28 -13.69
CA VAL A 207 -2.15 5.62 -15.01
C VAL A 207 -2.61 4.40 -15.80
N LYS A 208 -2.04 3.23 -15.50
CA LYS A 208 -2.40 1.95 -16.12
C LYS A 208 -2.10 0.77 -15.19
N ALA A 209 -3.03 -0.18 -15.13
CA ALA A 209 -2.81 -1.49 -14.54
C ALA A 209 -3.05 -2.58 -15.59
N SER A 210 -2.25 -3.63 -15.61
CA SER A 210 -2.41 -4.73 -16.56
C SER A 210 -3.73 -5.48 -16.36
N GLU A 211 -4.32 -6.02 -17.43
CA GLU A 211 -5.48 -6.91 -17.34
C GLU A 211 -5.10 -8.25 -16.70
N ALA A 212 -3.92 -8.77 -17.07
CA ALA A 212 -3.35 -9.94 -16.42
C ALA A 212 -3.16 -9.66 -14.92
N GLN A 213 -3.62 -10.60 -14.11
CA GLN A 213 -3.50 -10.59 -12.66
C GLN A 213 -2.69 -11.80 -12.20
N ASN A 214 -1.98 -11.68 -11.08
CA ASN A 214 -1.26 -12.78 -10.47
C ASN A 214 -1.48 -12.82 -8.95
N PRO A 215 -2.25 -13.79 -8.43
CA PRO A 215 -2.54 -13.90 -7.00
C PRO A 215 -1.29 -14.17 -6.14
N ASN A 216 -0.13 -14.51 -6.72
CA ASN A 216 1.10 -14.75 -5.98
C ASN A 216 1.60 -13.50 -5.24
N PHE A 217 1.17 -12.28 -5.62
CA PHE A 217 1.42 -11.09 -4.81
C PHE A 217 0.94 -11.27 -3.36
N GLN A 218 -0.23 -11.89 -3.19
CA GLN A 218 -0.90 -12.08 -1.90
C GLN A 218 -0.50 -13.38 -1.21
N LEU A 219 0.49 -14.12 -1.74
CA LEU A 219 0.84 -15.43 -1.18
C LEU A 219 1.23 -15.32 0.29
N ASN A 220 2.03 -14.31 0.65
CA ASN A 220 2.41 -14.07 2.04
C ASN A 220 1.20 -13.65 2.89
N ASP A 221 0.39 -12.71 2.41
CA ASP A 221 -0.80 -12.23 3.12
C ASP A 221 -1.79 -13.39 3.41
N ARG A 222 -1.91 -14.36 2.50
CA ARG A 222 -2.69 -15.59 2.70
C ARG A 222 -2.08 -16.52 3.76
N ARG A 223 -0.75 -16.64 3.80
CA ARG A 223 -0.04 -17.41 4.83
C ARG A 223 -0.20 -16.76 6.21
N GLN A 224 -0.09 -15.43 6.29
CA GLN A 224 -0.35 -14.68 7.52
C GLN A 224 -1.80 -14.85 7.97
N ALA A 225 -2.78 -14.74 7.07
CA ALA A 225 -4.18 -14.97 7.37
C ALA A 225 -4.44 -16.39 7.89
N ALA A 226 -3.80 -17.40 7.30
CA ALA A 226 -3.88 -18.79 7.76
C ALA A 226 -3.22 -19.04 9.13
N MET A 227 -2.37 -18.12 9.60
CA MET A 227 -1.74 -18.13 10.93
C MET A 227 -2.45 -17.19 11.93
N ALA A 228 -3.45 -16.41 11.48
CA ALA A 228 -4.19 -15.44 12.28
C ALA A 228 -5.49 -16.00 12.92
N GLY A 229 -5.80 -17.27 12.67
CA GLY A 229 -7.06 -17.90 13.08
C GLY A 229 -8.31 -17.36 12.35
N ASP A 230 -9.45 -18.03 12.57
CA ASP A 230 -10.69 -17.78 11.82
C ASP A 230 -11.24 -16.35 11.97
N GLN A 231 -11.09 -15.74 13.15
CA GLN A 231 -11.63 -14.40 13.43
C GLN A 231 -10.96 -13.29 12.62
N LEU A 232 -9.69 -13.46 12.25
CA LEU A 232 -8.91 -12.43 11.55
C LEU A 232 -8.57 -12.81 10.12
N TYR A 233 -8.77 -14.08 9.74
CA TYR A 233 -8.64 -14.56 8.37
C TYR A 233 -9.43 -13.68 7.39
N GLY A 234 -10.72 -13.44 7.67
CA GLY A 234 -11.59 -12.64 6.81
C GLY A 234 -11.09 -11.21 6.63
N LEU A 235 -10.68 -10.56 7.74
CA LEU A 235 -10.16 -9.19 7.72
C LEU A 235 -8.92 -9.09 6.84
N ILE A 236 -7.91 -9.93 7.09
CA ILE A 236 -6.63 -9.88 6.38
C ILE A 236 -6.83 -10.27 4.92
N TYR A 237 -7.56 -11.35 4.63
CA TYR A 237 -7.77 -11.82 3.27
C TYR A 237 -8.56 -10.83 2.42
N GLN A 238 -9.66 -10.28 2.94
CA GLN A 238 -10.52 -9.36 2.18
C GLN A 238 -9.87 -7.98 1.98
N THR A 239 -9.15 -7.46 2.97
CA THR A 239 -8.45 -6.17 2.83
C THR A 239 -7.17 -6.29 2.01
N SER A 240 -6.51 -7.45 2.01
CA SER A 240 -5.36 -7.73 1.14
C SER A 240 -5.77 -7.98 -0.32
N ALA A 241 -7.06 -8.18 -0.59
CA ALA A 241 -7.63 -8.41 -1.91
C ALA A 241 -7.62 -7.14 -2.81
N THR A 242 -6.50 -6.43 -2.83
CA THR A 242 -6.20 -5.50 -3.92
C THR A 242 -6.20 -6.25 -5.25
N SER A 243 -6.51 -5.57 -6.35
CA SER A 243 -6.35 -6.17 -7.68
C SER A 243 -4.86 -6.48 -7.92
N PRO A 244 -4.46 -7.76 -8.00
CA PRO A 244 -3.06 -8.14 -8.06
C PRO A 244 -2.60 -8.09 -9.53
N ASN A 245 -2.77 -6.94 -10.18
CA ASN A 245 -2.40 -6.74 -11.58
C ASN A 245 -0.90 -7.03 -11.77
N TRP A 246 -0.56 -7.86 -12.75
CA TRP A 246 0.81 -8.28 -13.02
C TRP A 246 1.81 -7.10 -13.01
N VAL A 247 1.48 -6.00 -13.71
CA VAL A 247 2.25 -4.75 -13.75
C VAL A 247 1.32 -3.55 -13.54
N LYS A 248 1.81 -2.57 -12.78
CA LYS A 248 1.21 -1.24 -12.61
C LYS A 248 2.19 -0.17 -13.09
N THR A 249 1.69 0.74 -13.93
CA THR A 249 2.43 1.89 -14.45
C THR A 249 1.92 3.16 -13.78
N PHE A 250 2.86 3.89 -13.21
CA PHE A 250 2.65 5.16 -12.55
C PHE A 250 3.31 6.27 -13.35
N GLU A 251 2.70 7.45 -13.33
CA GLU A 251 3.29 8.67 -13.84
C GLU A 251 3.72 9.54 -12.67
N LYS A 252 4.93 10.10 -12.77
CA LYS A 252 5.39 11.16 -11.90
C LYS A 252 4.85 12.50 -12.41
N VAL A 253 4.17 13.23 -11.54
CA VAL A 253 3.50 14.51 -11.86
C VAL A 253 3.89 15.59 -10.86
N PRO A 254 3.86 16.88 -11.25
CA PRO A 254 3.94 17.98 -10.28
C PRO A 254 2.86 17.88 -9.21
N GLY A 255 1.64 17.49 -9.59
CA GLY A 255 0.48 17.43 -8.70
C GLY A 255 -0.18 18.80 -8.55
N ALA A 256 -1.50 18.80 -8.38
CA ALA A 256 -2.26 20.03 -8.23
C ALA A 256 -2.11 20.56 -6.80
N THR A 257 -1.80 21.86 -6.67
CA THR A 257 -1.82 22.55 -5.38
C THR A 257 -3.26 22.92 -5.02
N VAL A 258 -3.70 22.53 -3.83
CA VAL A 258 -5.01 22.89 -3.28
C VAL A 258 -4.79 23.65 -1.98
N GLU A 259 -5.35 24.85 -1.90
CA GLU A 259 -5.33 25.70 -0.71
C GLU A 259 -6.73 25.69 -0.10
N GLY A 260 -6.82 25.28 1.16
CA GLY A 260 -8.08 25.11 1.86
C GLY A 260 -8.17 25.95 3.13
N SER A 261 -9.39 26.36 3.46
CA SER A 261 -9.71 27.18 4.64
C SER A 261 -11.03 26.73 5.29
N GLY A 262 -11.39 27.31 6.43
CA GLY A 262 -12.70 27.08 7.08
C GLY A 262 -12.78 25.84 7.97
N ALA A 263 -11.68 25.09 8.12
CA ALA A 263 -11.58 23.99 9.07
C ALA A 263 -11.33 24.51 10.50
N PRO A 264 -11.56 23.71 11.55
CA PRO A 264 -11.03 24.01 12.88
C PRO A 264 -9.50 24.02 12.86
N ALA A 265 -8.90 24.83 13.73
CA ALA A 265 -7.46 24.90 13.91
C ALA A 265 -6.87 23.57 14.40
N ASN A 266 -5.60 23.30 14.07
CA ASN A 266 -4.83 22.15 14.56
C ASN A 266 -5.58 20.80 14.41
N THR A 267 -6.25 20.63 13.28
CA THR A 267 -7.10 19.49 12.96
C THR A 267 -6.64 18.83 11.67
N GLU A 268 -6.56 17.50 11.68
CA GLU A 268 -6.21 16.76 10.46
C GLU A 268 -7.40 16.74 9.52
N VAL A 269 -7.21 17.20 8.28
CA VAL A 269 -8.19 17.06 7.21
C VAL A 269 -7.83 15.86 6.34
N THR A 270 -8.85 15.18 5.83
CA THR A 270 -8.71 14.01 4.96
C THR A 270 -9.31 14.31 3.60
N ALA A 271 -8.48 14.32 2.56
CA ALA A 271 -8.89 14.36 1.16
C ALA A 271 -9.07 12.94 0.63
N SER A 272 -10.13 12.68 -0.13
CA SER A 272 -10.35 11.37 -0.75
C SER A 272 -11.03 11.46 -2.11
N VAL A 273 -10.63 10.57 -3.02
CA VAL A 273 -11.25 10.41 -4.35
C VAL A 273 -11.30 8.93 -4.72
N GLU A 274 -12.44 8.47 -5.27
CA GLU A 274 -12.55 7.12 -5.82
C GLU A 274 -12.02 7.08 -7.26
N MET A 275 -11.08 6.17 -7.50
CA MET A 275 -10.42 5.94 -8.77
C MET A 275 -10.86 4.61 -9.37
N ARG A 276 -11.20 4.60 -10.65
CA ARG A 276 -11.58 3.41 -11.39
C ARG A 276 -10.39 2.77 -12.10
N MET A 277 -10.22 1.47 -11.92
CA MET A 277 -9.27 0.63 -12.66
C MET A 277 -10.02 -0.24 -13.68
N PRO A 278 -10.19 0.22 -14.93
CA PRO A 278 -11.06 -0.46 -15.89
C PRO A 278 -10.58 -1.88 -16.23
N ASN A 279 -9.27 -2.11 -16.26
CA ASN A 279 -8.65 -3.39 -16.64
C ASN A 279 -8.83 -4.52 -15.61
N SER A 280 -9.17 -4.17 -14.36
CA SER A 280 -9.47 -5.12 -13.28
C SER A 280 -10.93 -5.07 -12.83
N ASN A 281 -11.75 -4.26 -13.48
CA ASN A 281 -13.12 -3.96 -13.08
C ASN A 281 -13.25 -3.67 -11.58
N SER A 282 -12.34 -2.85 -11.05
CA SER A 282 -12.25 -2.53 -9.64
C SER A 282 -12.07 -1.04 -9.42
N THR A 283 -12.26 -0.59 -8.20
CA THR A 283 -11.96 0.78 -7.75
C THR A 283 -10.95 0.74 -6.61
N PHE A 284 -10.33 1.89 -6.34
CA PHE A 284 -9.60 2.15 -5.11
C PHE A 284 -9.87 3.59 -4.67
N VAL A 285 -9.67 3.89 -3.39
CA VAL A 285 -9.76 5.25 -2.87
C VAL A 285 -8.34 5.77 -2.64
N TYR A 286 -8.01 6.89 -3.29
CA TYR A 286 -6.83 7.66 -2.93
C TYR A 286 -7.18 8.58 -1.77
N THR A 287 -6.41 8.51 -0.69
CA THR A 287 -6.58 9.30 0.52
C THR A 287 -5.29 10.04 0.84
N GLN A 288 -5.37 11.32 1.20
CA GLN A 288 -4.25 12.13 1.66
C GLN A 288 -4.68 12.95 2.88
N HIS A 289 -3.75 13.14 3.82
CA HIS A 289 -3.97 13.94 5.03
C HIS A 289 -3.16 15.24 4.98
N ALA A 290 -3.70 16.30 5.57
CA ALA A 290 -2.98 17.54 5.87
C ALA A 290 -3.41 18.06 7.24
N GLN A 291 -2.48 18.71 7.95
CA GLN A 291 -2.78 19.38 9.21
C GLN A 291 -3.14 20.84 8.96
N THR A 292 -4.19 21.32 9.64
CA THR A 292 -4.56 22.74 9.59
C THR A 292 -3.69 23.57 10.53
N ASN A 293 -3.42 24.82 10.13
CA ASN A 293 -2.74 25.79 10.99
C ASN A 293 -3.70 26.39 12.04
N ASP A 294 -3.22 27.39 12.79
CA ASP A 294 -4.01 28.09 13.82
C ASP A 294 -5.23 28.86 13.27
N ASP A 295 -5.21 29.19 11.98
CA ASP A 295 -6.30 29.87 11.27
C ASP A 295 -7.27 28.89 10.58
N GLY A 296 -7.03 27.59 10.68
CA GLY A 296 -7.86 26.56 10.04
C GLY A 296 -7.60 26.39 8.54
N GLU A 297 -6.43 26.84 8.06
CA GLU A 297 -5.99 26.71 6.67
C GLU A 297 -5.07 25.49 6.48
N PHE A 298 -5.07 24.92 5.28
CA PHE A 298 -4.25 23.76 4.93
C PHE A 298 -3.86 23.76 3.44
N THR A 299 -2.82 23.00 3.10
CA THR A 299 -2.38 22.81 1.71
C THR A 299 -2.25 21.33 1.40
N LEU A 300 -2.75 20.91 0.24
CA LEU A 300 -2.60 19.57 -0.30
C LEU A 300 -1.90 19.62 -1.66
N THR A 301 -1.21 18.54 -2.01
CA THR A 301 -0.65 18.32 -3.35
C THR A 301 -1.19 17.00 -3.87
N LEU A 302 -2.11 17.09 -4.83
CA LEU A 302 -2.94 15.96 -5.26
C LEU A 302 -2.48 15.44 -6.63
N PRO A 303 -2.10 14.15 -6.75
CA PRO A 303 -1.57 13.61 -8.00
C PRO A 303 -2.65 13.11 -8.96
N TYR A 304 -3.89 12.91 -8.52
CA TYR A 304 -4.99 12.46 -9.38
C TYR A 304 -5.89 13.63 -9.76
N SER A 305 -6.22 13.74 -11.04
CA SER A 305 -7.23 14.65 -11.58
C SER A 305 -8.61 14.00 -11.49
N THR A 306 -9.67 14.81 -11.58
CA THR A 306 -11.07 14.36 -11.67
C THR A 306 -11.75 14.81 -12.96
N THR A 307 -11.19 15.81 -13.65
CA THR A 307 -11.72 16.37 -14.90
C THR A 307 -10.61 16.66 -15.91
N GLY A 308 -10.96 16.98 -17.16
CA GLY A 308 -10.02 17.46 -18.19
C GLY A 308 -9.18 16.38 -18.88
N TYR A 309 -9.44 15.09 -18.68
CA TYR A 309 -8.65 14.01 -19.29
C TYR A 309 -8.57 14.06 -20.82
N ASP A 310 -9.64 14.49 -21.48
CA ASP A 310 -9.74 14.47 -22.94
C ASP A 310 -8.96 15.63 -23.61
N GLU A 311 -8.46 16.59 -22.82
CA GLU A 311 -7.65 17.72 -23.30
C GLU A 311 -6.15 17.36 -23.37
N PHE A 312 -5.72 16.36 -22.59
CA PHE A 312 -4.32 15.97 -22.40
C PHE A 312 -4.07 14.52 -22.83
N GLY A 313 -4.19 14.25 -24.13
CA GLY A 313 -3.93 12.94 -24.72
C GLY A 313 -2.51 12.75 -25.30
N PRO A 314 -2.16 11.51 -25.71
CA PRO A 314 -0.89 11.20 -26.39
C PRO A 314 -0.61 12.01 -27.65
N GLU A 315 -1.65 12.42 -28.37
CA GLU A 315 -1.58 13.30 -29.54
C GLU A 315 -0.92 14.65 -29.24
N ASN A 316 -0.99 15.10 -27.98
CA ASN A 316 -0.38 16.33 -27.48
C ASN A 316 0.86 16.06 -26.61
N GLY A 317 1.37 14.82 -26.57
CA GLY A 317 2.55 14.43 -25.79
C GLY A 317 2.29 14.07 -24.32
N TYR A 318 1.02 13.90 -23.93
CA TYR A 318 0.64 13.53 -22.57
C TYR A 318 0.30 12.05 -22.41
N THR A 319 0.08 11.63 -21.17
CA THR A 319 -0.21 10.23 -20.84
C THR A 319 -1.64 9.87 -21.23
N ASN A 320 -1.84 8.69 -21.82
CA ASN A 320 -3.18 8.11 -21.91
C ASN A 320 -3.58 7.54 -20.53
N VAL A 321 -4.24 8.37 -19.73
CA VAL A 321 -4.67 8.01 -18.37
C VAL A 321 -5.91 7.11 -18.43
N SER A 322 -5.70 5.81 -18.18
CA SER A 322 -6.78 4.82 -18.15
C SER A 322 -7.46 4.69 -16.79
N VAL A 323 -6.74 5.05 -15.71
CA VAL A 323 -7.25 5.06 -14.34
C VAL A 323 -7.78 6.46 -14.06
N ARG A 324 -9.10 6.60 -14.01
CA ARG A 324 -9.79 7.90 -13.92
C ARG A 324 -10.69 7.94 -12.70
N ALA A 325 -10.90 9.13 -12.14
CA ALA A 325 -11.79 9.32 -11.02
C ALA A 325 -13.25 9.01 -11.42
N ASN A 326 -14.00 8.38 -10.51
CA ASN A 326 -15.46 8.24 -10.62
C ASN A 326 -16.19 9.39 -9.92
N THR A 327 -15.52 10.07 -8.99
CA THR A 327 -16.08 11.10 -8.12
C THR A 327 -15.25 12.38 -8.18
N SER A 328 -15.82 13.47 -7.67
CA SER A 328 -15.05 14.62 -7.21
C SER A 328 -14.17 14.23 -6.01
N TYR A 329 -13.19 15.07 -5.66
CA TYR A 329 -12.55 14.97 -4.35
C TYR A 329 -13.54 15.38 -3.27
N THR A 330 -13.49 14.70 -2.14
CA THR A 330 -14.10 15.14 -0.88
C THR A 330 -12.99 15.44 0.12
N VAL A 331 -13.05 16.59 0.79
CA VAL A 331 -12.19 16.90 1.95
C VAL A 331 -13.05 17.05 3.18
N THR A 332 -12.69 16.37 4.27
CA THR A 332 -13.42 16.42 5.55
C THR A 332 -12.52 16.48 6.77
N THR A 333 -13.05 16.99 7.87
CA THR A 333 -12.46 16.83 9.22
C THR A 333 -13.02 15.60 9.91
N PRO A 334 -12.40 15.12 11.01
CA PRO A 334 -13.05 14.23 11.96
C PRO A 334 -14.38 14.81 12.45
N SER A 335 -15.35 13.93 12.67
CA SER A 335 -16.61 14.29 13.29
C SER A 335 -16.43 14.51 14.79
N THR A 336 -17.02 15.59 15.31
CA THR A 336 -17.03 15.90 16.75
C THR A 336 -18.46 16.00 17.26
N THR A 337 -18.70 15.62 18.51
CA THR A 337 -20.02 15.80 19.13
C THR A 337 -20.02 17.06 19.99
N ASN A 338 -20.98 17.96 19.76
CA ASN A 338 -21.11 19.17 20.56
C ASN A 338 -21.85 18.92 21.89
N ALA A 339 -21.89 19.93 22.77
CA ALA A 339 -22.54 19.83 24.08
C ALA A 339 -24.05 19.50 24.02
N SER A 340 -24.70 19.76 22.89
CA SER A 340 -26.11 19.47 22.64
C SER A 340 -26.34 18.10 21.98
N GLY A 341 -25.28 17.29 21.82
CA GLY A 341 -25.36 15.95 21.24
C GLY A 341 -25.39 15.89 19.70
N TYR A 342 -25.20 17.03 19.00
CA TYR A 342 -25.12 17.05 17.54
C TYR A 342 -23.73 16.64 17.08
N THR A 343 -23.67 15.86 16.00
CA THR A 343 -22.44 15.59 15.27
C THR A 343 -22.12 16.78 14.36
N VAL A 344 -20.90 17.28 14.44
CA VAL A 344 -20.37 18.41 13.67
C VAL A 344 -19.19 17.93 12.84
N GLN A 345 -19.22 18.23 11.54
CA GLN A 345 -18.14 17.93 10.61
C GLN A 345 -17.98 19.09 9.63
N TYR A 346 -16.76 19.37 9.22
CA TYR A 346 -16.48 20.34 8.17
C TYR A 346 -16.09 19.57 6.90
N GLY A 347 -16.58 20.00 5.74
CA GLY A 347 -16.16 19.39 4.49
C GLY A 347 -16.65 20.07 3.23
N GLN A 348 -16.07 19.69 2.10
CA GLN A 348 -16.39 20.20 0.78
C GLN A 348 -16.09 19.16 -0.31
N GLU A 349 -16.81 19.23 -1.42
CA GLU A 349 -16.45 18.56 -2.67
C GLU A 349 -15.89 19.55 -3.69
N PHE A 350 -14.87 19.13 -4.45
CA PHE A 350 -14.28 19.94 -5.51
C PHE A 350 -13.65 19.07 -6.59
N ASN A 351 -13.38 19.69 -7.74
CA ASN A 351 -12.72 19.04 -8.87
C ASN A 351 -11.27 19.52 -9.01
N VAL A 352 -10.43 18.63 -9.51
CA VAL A 352 -9.04 18.91 -9.87
C VAL A 352 -8.87 18.63 -11.35
N SER A 353 -8.47 19.62 -12.14
CA SER A 353 -8.26 19.43 -13.59
C SER A 353 -6.97 18.65 -13.86
N GLU A 354 -6.95 17.96 -15.00
CA GLU A 354 -5.75 17.33 -15.55
C GLU A 354 -4.62 18.35 -15.80
N GLY A 355 -4.96 19.56 -16.25
CA GLY A 355 -4.02 20.67 -16.44
C GLY A 355 -3.33 21.10 -15.14
N ALA A 356 -4.07 21.16 -14.02
CA ALA A 356 -3.51 21.47 -12.71
C ALA A 356 -2.54 20.38 -12.22
N VAL A 357 -2.87 19.10 -12.42
CA VAL A 357 -1.99 17.98 -12.04
C VAL A 357 -0.70 17.97 -12.85
N LEU A 358 -0.79 18.29 -14.14
CA LEU A 358 0.35 18.33 -15.05
C LEU A 358 1.21 19.59 -14.90
N GLY A 359 0.78 20.57 -14.09
CA GLY A 359 1.47 21.85 -13.92
C GLY A 359 1.33 22.78 -15.13
N VAL A 360 0.34 22.54 -16.00
CA VAL A 360 0.00 23.46 -17.10
C VAL A 360 -0.84 24.63 -16.58
N ASP A 361 -1.74 24.32 -15.64
CA ASP A 361 -2.47 25.32 -14.86
C ASP A 361 -1.78 25.45 -13.50
N GLU A 362 -0.99 26.50 -13.30
CA GLU A 362 -0.21 26.68 -12.07
C GLU A 362 -1.00 27.34 -10.92
N GLU A 363 -2.22 27.82 -11.18
CA GLU A 363 -3.04 28.47 -10.15
C GLU A 363 -3.55 27.44 -9.13
N PRO A 364 -3.35 27.68 -7.81
CA PRO A 364 -3.88 26.82 -6.77
C PRO A 364 -5.41 26.72 -6.80
N VAL A 365 -5.95 25.52 -6.57
CA VAL A 365 -7.39 25.31 -6.38
C VAL A 365 -7.76 25.78 -4.98
N GLN A 366 -8.64 26.80 -4.90
CA GLN A 366 -9.09 27.37 -3.63
C GLN A 366 -10.38 26.71 -3.14
N ILE A 367 -10.37 26.19 -1.91
CA ILE A 367 -11.50 25.52 -1.27
C ILE A 367 -11.79 26.10 0.13
N THR A 368 -13.04 26.05 0.56
CA THR A 368 -13.48 26.47 1.90
C THR A 368 -14.41 25.40 2.47
N LEU A 369 -13.99 24.76 3.57
CA LEU A 369 -14.79 23.73 4.21
C LEU A 369 -16.01 24.32 4.90
N GLU A 370 -17.17 23.77 4.59
CA GLU A 370 -18.43 24.19 5.18
C GLU A 370 -18.78 23.33 6.39
N LYS A 371 -19.25 23.98 7.46
CA LYS A 371 -19.74 23.30 8.65
C LYS A 371 -21.07 22.60 8.37
N ARG A 372 -21.15 21.32 8.67
CA ARG A 372 -22.37 20.51 8.63
C ARG A 372 -22.68 19.97 10.02
N THR A 373 -23.96 19.95 10.38
CA THR A 373 -24.44 19.47 11.68
C THR A 373 -25.54 18.45 11.50
N GLN A 374 -25.43 17.29 12.16
CA GLN A 374 -26.43 16.23 12.15
C GLN A 374 -26.99 16.04 13.57
N ALA A 375 -28.32 15.98 13.69
CA ALA A 375 -28.99 15.74 14.96
C ALA A 375 -28.80 14.28 15.43
N PRO A 376 -28.78 14.03 16.76
CA PRO A 376 -28.73 12.67 17.28
C PRO A 376 -29.99 11.87 16.91
N GLU A 377 -29.85 10.57 16.70
CA GLU A 377 -30.97 9.68 16.41
C GLU A 377 -32.05 9.78 17.50
N GLY A 378 -33.29 10.08 17.12
CA GLY A 378 -34.42 10.24 18.02
C GLY A 378 -34.79 11.68 18.40
N ALA A 379 -34.06 12.69 17.90
CA ALA A 379 -34.51 14.08 17.98
C ALA A 379 -35.76 14.28 17.09
N GLN A 380 -36.92 14.53 17.72
CA GLN A 380 -38.10 15.04 17.00
C GLN A 380 -37.81 16.48 16.58
N ASN A 381 -37.84 16.73 15.26
CA ASN A 381 -37.86 18.09 14.73
C ASN A 381 -39.20 18.76 15.08
N ASP A 382 -39.25 19.50 16.17
CA ASP A 382 -40.26 20.57 16.33
C ASP A 382 -39.90 21.67 15.33
N SER A 383 -40.46 21.55 14.13
CA SER A 383 -40.33 22.57 13.09
C SER A 383 -41.33 23.69 13.36
N ASP A 384 -40.85 24.74 14.03
CA ASP A 384 -41.42 26.08 13.89
C ASP A 384 -40.32 27.06 13.43
N THR A 385 -40.49 27.50 12.18
CA THR A 385 -40.02 28.76 11.55
C THR A 385 -38.54 28.97 11.17
N ASN A 386 -38.34 28.87 9.85
CA ASN A 386 -37.68 29.84 8.97
C ASN A 386 -36.13 29.96 8.96
N SER A 387 -35.48 29.11 8.17
CA SER A 387 -34.32 29.50 7.35
C SER A 387 -34.20 28.62 6.12
N THR A 388 -33.90 29.26 4.99
CA THR A 388 -33.58 28.65 3.69
C THR A 388 -32.29 27.85 3.78
N ASP A 389 -32.40 26.52 3.92
CA ASP A 389 -31.27 25.60 3.74
C ASP A 389 -31.34 24.97 2.35
N THR A 390 -30.38 25.37 1.53
CA THR A 390 -30.07 24.83 0.21
C THR A 390 -29.36 23.47 0.32
N ASN A 391 -29.84 22.51 -0.47
CA ASN A 391 -29.21 21.23 -0.86
C ASN A 391 -28.58 20.35 0.23
N SER A 392 -29.41 19.49 0.82
CA SER A 392 -28.96 18.21 1.37
C SER A 392 -28.64 17.26 0.21
N SER A 393 -27.41 17.34 -0.29
CA SER A 393 -26.78 16.27 -1.07
C SER A 393 -26.00 15.42 -0.08
N SER A 394 -26.49 14.22 0.20
CA SER A 394 -25.82 13.26 1.07
C SER A 394 -24.44 12.91 0.50
N LEU A 395 -23.38 13.43 1.11
CA LEU A 395 -22.04 12.87 0.90
C LEU A 395 -21.99 11.58 1.72
N THR A 396 -22.14 10.45 1.04
CA THR A 396 -21.82 9.15 1.64
C THR A 396 -20.33 9.16 1.92
N ALA A 397 -19.95 9.12 3.20
CA ALA A 397 -18.62 8.66 3.58
C ALA A 397 -18.40 7.29 2.92
N PRO A 398 -17.21 7.00 2.35
CA PRO A 398 -16.92 5.66 1.88
C PRO A 398 -17.06 4.70 3.06
N ASP A 399 -17.95 3.73 2.89
CA ASP A 399 -18.37 2.80 3.92
C ASP A 399 -17.15 1.99 4.36
N SER A 400 -16.89 1.96 5.67
CA SER A 400 -15.97 0.98 6.25
C SER A 400 -16.57 -0.40 5.99
N LEU A 401 -15.88 -1.19 5.16
CA LEU A 401 -16.17 -2.59 4.78
C LEU A 401 -17.19 -3.30 5.68
N SER A 402 -18.44 -3.36 5.22
CA SER A 402 -19.44 -4.30 5.73
C SER A 402 -19.29 -5.64 4.99
N VAL A 403 -19.12 -6.71 5.77
CA VAL A 403 -18.92 -8.07 5.26
C VAL A 403 -20.28 -8.67 4.89
N ASP A 404 -20.59 -8.73 3.59
CA ASP A 404 -21.72 -9.51 3.11
C ASP A 404 -21.27 -10.92 2.70
N SER A 405 -21.83 -11.93 3.37
CA SER A 405 -21.54 -13.33 3.12
C SER A 405 -22.39 -13.82 1.94
N SER A 406 -21.79 -13.95 0.77
CA SER A 406 -22.38 -14.74 -0.31
C SER A 406 -21.48 -15.90 -0.70
N THR A 407 -22.06 -17.09 -0.57
CA THR A 407 -21.55 -18.39 -0.96
C THR A 407 -21.27 -18.43 -2.47
N VAL A 408 -20.09 -18.90 -2.88
CA VAL A 408 -19.83 -19.22 -4.29
C VAL A 408 -19.46 -20.69 -4.43
N ASP A 409 -20.26 -21.32 -5.28
CA ASP A 409 -20.28 -22.71 -5.68
C ASP A 409 -19.03 -23.10 -6.49
N SER A 410 -18.60 -24.34 -6.31
CA SER A 410 -17.39 -24.92 -6.87
C SER A 410 -17.68 -25.57 -8.21
N THR A 411 -17.04 -25.13 -9.30
CA THR A 411 -16.93 -25.96 -10.52
C THR A 411 -15.57 -25.87 -11.19
N ASP A 412 -14.86 -26.99 -11.04
CA ASP A 412 -14.08 -27.80 -11.98
C ASP A 412 -13.13 -27.16 -13.02
N ALA A 413 -11.92 -27.73 -13.04
CA ALA A 413 -10.74 -27.28 -13.74
C ALA A 413 -10.55 -28.02 -15.08
N GLY A 414 -10.41 -27.26 -16.17
CA GLY A 414 -9.97 -27.74 -17.48
C GLY A 414 -8.50 -27.41 -17.73
N SER A 415 -7.66 -28.44 -17.75
CA SER A 415 -6.23 -28.43 -18.04
C SER A 415 -5.89 -27.96 -19.47
N VAL A 416 -4.80 -27.19 -19.63
CA VAL A 416 -3.93 -27.28 -20.83
C VAL A 416 -2.47 -26.87 -20.54
N ASP A 417 -1.57 -27.62 -21.18
CA ASP A 417 -0.13 -27.79 -21.02
C ASP A 417 0.77 -26.54 -21.02
N GLY A 418 1.76 -26.53 -20.12
CA GLY A 418 3.00 -25.76 -20.23
C GLY A 418 4.17 -26.64 -20.71
N PRO A 419 5.22 -26.07 -21.34
CA PRO A 419 6.37 -26.87 -21.75
C PRO A 419 7.29 -27.17 -20.57
N SER A 420 7.78 -28.40 -20.58
CA SER A 420 8.59 -29.07 -19.57
C SER A 420 10.09 -28.76 -19.67
N SER A 421 10.72 -28.59 -18.51
CA SER A 421 12.13 -28.88 -18.14
C SER A 421 12.43 -28.10 -16.85
N SER A 422 13.15 -28.56 -15.84
CA SER A 422 13.86 -29.79 -15.56
C SER A 422 14.16 -29.78 -14.05
N VAL A 423 14.18 -30.96 -13.45
CA VAL A 423 14.48 -31.27 -12.06
C VAL A 423 15.77 -30.57 -11.58
N LEU A 424 15.69 -29.79 -10.50
CA LEU A 424 16.86 -29.36 -9.72
C LEU A 424 16.77 -29.98 -8.33
N THR A 425 17.61 -31.00 -8.15
CA THR A 425 17.94 -31.65 -6.88
C THR A 425 18.79 -30.74 -6.01
N THR A 426 18.58 -30.88 -4.71
CA THR A 426 19.35 -30.33 -3.59
C THR A 426 20.81 -30.80 -3.54
N ASP A 427 21.62 -29.94 -2.91
CA ASP A 427 22.92 -30.13 -2.24
C ASP A 427 24.22 -30.41 -3.03
N ALA A 428 25.19 -29.52 -2.77
CA ALA A 428 26.61 -29.79 -2.93
C ALA A 428 27.41 -29.10 -1.81
N PHE A 429 27.60 -29.81 -0.69
CA PHE A 429 28.78 -29.64 0.17
C PHE A 429 29.92 -30.55 -0.34
N GLY A 430 31.17 -30.13 -0.13
CA GLY A 430 32.32 -31.04 -0.18
C GLY A 430 33.57 -30.42 0.46
N PRO A 431 34.64 -31.21 0.74
CA PRO A 431 34.79 -32.64 0.48
C PRO A 431 35.34 -33.51 1.65
N ALA A 432 35.07 -34.82 1.50
CA ALA A 432 35.92 -35.98 1.78
C ALA A 432 36.39 -36.33 3.22
N ALA A 433 35.88 -37.45 3.74
CA ALA A 433 36.70 -38.56 4.22
C ALA A 433 35.90 -39.88 4.17
N ARG A 434 36.50 -40.89 3.54
CA ARG A 434 35.98 -42.25 3.34
C ARG A 434 36.53 -43.14 4.45
N VAL A 435 35.72 -43.95 5.10
CA VAL A 435 36.22 -45.07 5.94
C VAL A 435 35.57 -46.36 5.47
N THR A 436 36.43 -47.28 5.05
CA THR A 436 36.16 -48.69 4.75
C THR A 436 36.14 -49.50 6.04
N ASN A 437 35.00 -50.10 6.36
CA ASN A 437 34.71 -51.54 6.59
C ASN A 437 33.55 -51.70 7.56
#